data_AF-A0A2G6KME4-F1
#
_entry.id   AF-A0A2G6KME4-F1
#
_cell.length_a   1.000
_cell.length_b   1.000
_cell.length_c   1.000
_cell.angle_alpha   90.00
_cell.angle_beta   90.00
_cell.angle_gamma   90.00
#
_symmetry.space_group_name_H-M   'P 1'
#
loop_
_entity.id
_entity.type
_entity.pdbx_description
1 polymer ?
#
loop_
_entity_poly.entity_id
_entity_poly.type
_entity_poly.pdbx_seq_one_letter_code
_entity_poly.pdbx_strand_id
1 'polypeptide(L)'
;MSLLEIVSTMRDKQTFQSGRKLDSPPRMFLGAAANPFVDPLDWRPIRLAKKIAAGAQFVQTQYCFDITRLDAYMQRVRDMGLDRKVFILVGVGTLASAKTADWMRRNVPGVHIPDEIIKRLAGAENQKAEGVRICIDMINQVREIEGVDGVHIMAYRQEHSVPEIVERTGILGDRQAWHPRQYEGDRNVQQHLDRIQ
;
A
#
# COMPACT_ATOMS: atom_id res chain seq x y z
N MET A 1 20.39 -0.99 -11.40
CA MET A 1 19.44 -0.25 -12.24
C MET A 1 18.12 -0.99 -12.25
N SER A 2 17.05 -0.37 -11.78
CA SER A 2 15.70 -0.94 -11.64
C SER A 2 14.71 -0.31 -12.62
N LEU A 3 13.55 -0.94 -12.86
CA LEU A 3 12.49 -0.36 -13.69
C LEU A 3 12.02 1.00 -13.17
N LEU A 4 12.00 1.17 -11.85
CA LEU A 4 11.64 2.43 -11.21
C LEU A 4 12.64 3.55 -11.58
N GLU A 5 13.95 3.26 -11.53
CA GLU A 5 15.00 4.22 -11.93
C GLU A 5 14.92 4.55 -13.43
N ILE A 6 14.55 3.58 -14.26
CA ILE A 6 14.35 3.81 -15.71
C ILE A 6 13.19 4.79 -15.91
N VAL A 7 12.02 4.55 -15.30
CA VAL A 7 10.86 5.43 -15.47
C VAL A 7 11.09 6.81 -14.83
N SER A 8 11.74 6.89 -13.66
CA SER A 8 12.16 8.18 -13.08
C SER A 8 13.12 8.92 -13.99
N THR A 9 14.09 8.24 -14.61
CA THR A 9 15.00 8.86 -15.59
C THR A 9 14.23 9.38 -16.81
N MET A 10 13.28 8.61 -17.34
CA MET A 10 12.46 9.04 -18.47
C MET A 10 11.63 10.28 -18.13
N ARG A 11 11.02 10.34 -16.95
CA ARG A 11 10.21 11.49 -16.50
C ARG A 11 11.07 12.71 -16.18
N ASP A 12 12.09 12.53 -15.35
CA ASP A 12 12.81 13.62 -14.68
C ASP A 12 13.97 14.15 -15.53
N LYS A 13 14.66 13.26 -16.26
CA LYS A 13 15.80 13.62 -17.13
C LYS A 13 15.42 13.71 -18.61
N GLN A 14 14.20 13.34 -18.96
CA GLN A 14 13.70 13.37 -20.35
C GLN A 14 14.59 12.58 -21.31
N THR A 15 15.11 11.43 -20.87
CA THR A 15 15.96 10.56 -21.69
C THR A 15 15.55 9.11 -21.54
N PHE A 16 15.67 8.35 -22.62
CA PHE A 16 15.76 6.89 -22.54
C PHE A 16 16.99 6.48 -21.73
N GLN A 17 17.02 5.21 -21.31
CA GLN A 17 18.20 4.62 -20.67
C GLN A 17 19.46 4.70 -21.55
N SER A 18 19.30 4.73 -22.88
CA SER A 18 20.41 4.93 -23.83
C SER A 18 20.99 6.35 -23.84
N GLY A 19 20.40 7.29 -23.10
CA GLY A 19 20.75 8.71 -23.12
C GLY A 19 20.12 9.51 -24.27
N ARG A 20 19.42 8.84 -25.20
CA ARG A 20 18.65 9.52 -26.24
C ARG A 20 17.52 10.34 -25.59
N LYS A 21 17.34 11.58 -26.03
CA LYS A 21 16.28 12.48 -25.55
C LYS A 21 14.89 11.95 -25.89
N LEU A 22 13.94 12.23 -25.00
CA LEU A 22 12.51 12.04 -25.16
C LEU A 22 11.88 13.39 -25.48
N ASP A 23 11.17 13.49 -26.60
CA ASP A 23 10.45 14.72 -26.96
C ASP A 23 9.25 14.97 -26.03
N SER A 24 8.64 13.91 -25.51
CA SER A 24 7.54 13.96 -24.56
C SER A 24 7.80 13.00 -23.39
N PRO A 25 8.28 13.49 -22.24
CA PRO A 25 8.49 12.64 -21.07
C PRO A 25 7.15 12.24 -20.41
N PRO A 26 7.06 11.04 -19.83
CA PRO A 26 5.85 10.59 -19.15
C PRO A 26 5.57 11.42 -17.89
N ARG A 27 4.31 11.79 -17.64
CA ARG A 27 3.87 12.45 -16.40
C ARG A 27 3.23 11.39 -15.49
N MET A 28 4.02 10.84 -14.58
CA MET A 28 3.59 9.74 -13.71
C MET A 28 3.94 10.01 -12.25
N PHE A 29 3.04 9.59 -11.35
CA PHE A 29 3.31 9.52 -9.92
C PHE A 29 3.81 8.11 -9.60
N LEU A 30 5.09 7.98 -9.26
CA LEU A 30 5.77 6.69 -9.27
C LEU A 30 5.56 5.93 -7.98
N GLY A 31 5.04 4.71 -8.10
CA GLY A 31 4.80 3.79 -6.99
C GLY A 31 5.81 2.65 -6.94
N ALA A 32 6.01 2.07 -5.77
CA ALA A 32 6.71 0.81 -5.62
C ALA A 32 6.05 -0.11 -4.59
N ALA A 33 6.24 -1.42 -4.73
CA ALA A 33 5.83 -2.35 -3.67
C ALA A 33 6.78 -2.24 -2.45
N ALA A 34 6.31 -2.51 -1.24
CA ALA A 34 7.15 -2.74 -0.06
C ALA A 34 6.70 -4.02 0.65
N ASN A 35 7.59 -4.69 1.37
CA ASN A 35 7.19 -5.81 2.21
C ASN A 35 7.92 -5.73 3.57
N PRO A 36 7.25 -5.21 4.61
CA PRO A 36 7.76 -5.13 5.98
C PRO A 36 7.93 -6.49 6.67
N PHE A 37 7.26 -7.55 6.21
CA PHE A 37 6.95 -8.71 7.05
C PHE A 37 7.85 -9.94 6.84
N VAL A 38 8.91 -9.81 6.03
CA VAL A 38 9.76 -10.94 5.64
C VAL A 38 11.17 -10.74 6.18
N ASP A 39 11.78 -11.81 6.69
CA ASP A 39 13.16 -11.73 7.19
C ASP A 39 14.20 -11.50 6.08
N PRO A 40 15.33 -10.84 6.37
CA PRO A 40 15.62 -10.12 7.62
C PRO A 40 14.86 -8.79 7.71
N LEU A 41 14.23 -8.52 8.87
CA LEU A 41 13.37 -7.34 9.09
C LEU A 41 14.15 -6.02 9.08
N ASP A 42 15.35 -5.99 9.67
CA ASP A 42 16.18 -4.77 9.76
C ASP A 42 16.57 -4.20 8.39
N TRP A 43 16.56 -5.03 7.33
CA TRP A 43 16.88 -4.60 5.97
C TRP A 43 15.69 -3.99 5.23
N ARG A 44 14.47 -4.10 5.75
CA ARG A 44 13.25 -3.65 5.06
C ARG A 44 13.17 -2.13 4.93
N PRO A 45 13.43 -1.33 5.98
CA PRO A 45 13.51 0.13 5.85
C PRO A 45 14.61 0.58 4.87
N ILE A 46 15.75 -0.11 4.85
CA ILE A 46 16.84 0.18 3.90
C ILE A 46 16.41 -0.11 2.45
N ARG A 47 15.64 -1.18 2.22
CA ARG A 47 15.07 -1.45 0.88
C ARG A 47 14.06 -0.40 0.47
N LEU A 48 13.28 0.16 1.41
CA LEU A 48 12.41 1.31 1.14
C LEU A 48 13.26 2.53 0.74
N ALA A 49 14.30 2.86 1.50
CA ALA A 49 15.20 3.97 1.18
C ALA A 49 15.79 3.86 -0.24
N LYS A 50 16.20 2.65 -0.66
CA LYS A 50 16.65 2.40 -2.04
C LYS A 50 15.58 2.68 -3.09
N LYS A 51 14.31 2.38 -2.80
CA LYS A 51 13.18 2.65 -3.72
C LYS A 51 12.86 4.14 -3.79
N ILE A 52 12.94 4.85 -2.66
CA ILE A 52 12.78 6.31 -2.62
C ILE A 52 13.89 6.97 -3.44
N ALA A 53 15.16 6.55 -3.24
CA ALA A 53 16.29 7.05 -4.02
C ALA A 53 16.16 6.76 -5.53
N ALA A 54 15.46 5.68 -5.89
CA ALA A 54 15.13 5.33 -7.27
C ALA A 54 13.94 6.12 -7.86
N GLY A 55 13.27 6.97 -7.07
CA GLY A 55 12.19 7.85 -7.51
C GLY A 55 10.78 7.46 -7.06
N ALA A 56 10.62 6.47 -6.16
CA ALA A 56 9.31 6.16 -5.59
C ALA A 56 8.76 7.35 -4.79
N GLN A 57 7.53 7.74 -5.10
CA GLN A 57 6.78 8.79 -4.41
C GLN A 57 5.67 8.23 -3.53
N PHE A 58 5.22 7.01 -3.80
CA PHE A 58 4.41 6.23 -2.86
C PHE A 58 4.84 4.77 -2.84
N VAL A 59 4.47 4.06 -1.78
CA VAL A 59 4.59 2.61 -1.71
C VAL A 59 3.29 1.95 -1.26
N GLN A 60 3.07 0.76 -1.80
CA GLN A 60 2.03 -0.16 -1.31
C GLN A 60 2.71 -1.34 -0.64
N THR A 61 2.39 -1.59 0.63
CA THR A 61 2.92 -2.77 1.32
C THR A 61 2.20 -4.04 0.88
N GLN A 62 2.83 -5.20 1.08
CA GLN A 62 2.13 -6.48 1.16
C GLN A 62 1.17 -6.51 2.37
N TYR A 63 0.34 -7.56 2.45
CA TYR A 63 -0.64 -7.73 3.51
C TYR A 63 -0.03 -7.59 4.91
N CYS A 64 -0.62 -6.71 5.71
CA CYS A 64 -0.38 -6.57 7.13
C CYS A 64 -1.42 -7.38 7.90
N PHE A 65 -0.96 -8.44 8.57
CA PHE A 65 -1.73 -9.18 9.56
C PHE A 65 -1.07 -9.13 10.96
N ASP A 66 0.02 -8.38 11.09
CA ASP A 66 0.84 -8.25 12.30
C ASP A 66 1.18 -6.78 12.51
N ILE A 67 0.35 -6.10 13.32
CA ILE A 67 0.46 -4.67 13.61
C ILE A 67 1.76 -4.38 14.37
N THR A 68 2.17 -5.25 15.29
CA THR A 68 3.40 -5.09 16.07
C THR A 68 4.62 -5.04 15.17
N ARG A 69 4.71 -5.93 14.17
CA ARG A 69 5.79 -5.89 13.17
C ARG A 69 5.73 -4.65 12.28
N LEU A 70 4.52 -4.22 11.90
CA LEU A 70 4.35 -2.99 11.13
C LEU A 70 4.84 -1.78 11.91
N ASP A 71 4.46 -1.65 13.18
CA ASP A 71 4.86 -0.53 14.04
C ASP A 71 6.38 -0.47 14.22
N ALA A 72 7.02 -1.61 14.50
CA ALA A 72 8.48 -1.69 14.58
C ALA A 72 9.18 -1.29 13.25
N TYR A 73 8.62 -1.71 12.11
CA TYR A 73 9.10 -1.28 10.80
C TYR A 73 8.93 0.23 10.60
N MET A 74 7.76 0.78 10.95
CA MET A 74 7.44 2.19 10.81
C MET A 74 8.29 3.06 11.73
N GLN A 75 8.62 2.60 12.94
CA GLN A 75 9.58 3.29 13.81
C GLN A 75 10.92 3.48 13.10
N ARG A 76 11.49 2.43 12.50
CA ARG A 76 12.76 2.53 11.76
C ARG A 76 12.63 3.42 10.52
N VAL A 77 11.48 3.38 9.83
CA VAL A 77 11.19 4.27 8.69
C VAL A 77 11.23 5.74 9.13
N ARG A 78 10.62 6.06 10.29
CA ARG A 78 10.65 7.41 10.89
C ARG A 78 12.04 7.81 11.38
N ASP A 79 12.78 6.90 12.02
CA ASP A 79 14.17 7.15 12.47
C ASP A 79 15.08 7.55 11.30
N MET A 80 14.82 6.98 10.12
CA MET A 80 15.52 7.30 8.86
C MET A 80 14.92 8.51 8.11
N GLY A 81 13.80 9.07 8.60
CA GLY A 81 13.07 10.18 8.00
C GLY A 81 12.50 9.89 6.62
N LEU A 82 12.15 8.63 6.35
CA LEU A 82 11.66 8.17 5.04
C LEU A 82 10.16 8.40 4.87
N ASP A 83 9.39 8.36 5.95
CA ASP A 83 7.96 8.70 6.05
C ASP A 83 7.66 10.10 5.48
N ARG A 84 8.58 11.06 5.67
CA ARG A 84 8.45 12.42 5.12
C ARG A 84 8.80 12.53 3.63
N LYS A 85 9.25 11.44 2.99
CA LYS A 85 9.75 11.44 1.60
C LYS A 85 8.89 10.62 0.64
N VAL A 86 7.98 9.79 1.17
CA VAL A 86 7.18 8.86 0.38
C VAL A 86 5.85 8.63 1.06
N PHE A 87 4.76 8.55 0.30
CA PHE A 87 3.48 8.15 0.88
C PHE A 87 3.45 6.64 1.11
N ILE A 88 2.99 6.19 2.28
CA ILE A 88 2.99 4.78 2.67
C ILE A 88 1.54 4.29 2.77
N LEU A 89 1.17 3.40 1.85
CA LEU A 89 -0.12 2.73 1.82
C LEU A 89 0.03 1.30 2.33
N VAL A 90 -0.51 1.03 3.51
CA VAL A 90 -0.42 -0.29 4.13
C VAL A 90 -1.45 -1.23 3.51
N GLY A 91 -0.97 -2.35 2.97
CA GLY A 91 -1.80 -3.41 2.42
C GLY A 91 -2.58 -4.13 3.52
N VAL A 92 -3.91 -4.17 3.39
CA VAL A 92 -4.81 -4.89 4.29
C VAL A 92 -5.76 -5.75 3.47
N GLY A 93 -6.41 -6.75 4.08
CA GLY A 93 -7.45 -7.50 3.38
C GLY A 93 -8.12 -8.57 4.21
N THR A 94 -9.13 -9.18 3.60
CA THR A 94 -10.00 -10.14 4.26
C THR A 94 -9.47 -11.56 4.16
N LEU A 95 -9.74 -12.36 5.18
CA LEU A 95 -9.41 -13.79 5.22
C LEU A 95 -10.72 -14.60 5.23
N ALA A 96 -10.93 -15.41 4.20
CA ALA A 96 -12.20 -16.13 4.05
C ALA A 96 -12.43 -17.22 5.12
N SER A 97 -11.34 -17.83 5.61
CA SER A 97 -11.37 -18.90 6.61
C SER A 97 -10.00 -19.08 7.26
N ALA A 98 -9.95 -19.77 8.41
CA ALA A 98 -8.71 -20.19 9.05
C ALA A 98 -7.87 -21.09 8.11
N LYS A 99 -8.53 -21.98 7.36
CA LYS A 99 -7.86 -22.84 6.37
C LYS A 99 -7.21 -22.04 5.25
N THR A 100 -7.90 -21.02 4.74
CA THR A 100 -7.36 -20.12 3.71
C THR A 100 -6.20 -19.30 4.26
N ALA A 101 -6.32 -18.75 5.47
CA ALA A 101 -5.25 -18.00 6.11
C ALA A 101 -3.99 -18.85 6.33
N ASP A 102 -4.16 -20.08 6.84
CA ASP A 102 -3.05 -21.02 7.02
C ASP A 102 -2.40 -21.44 5.69
N TRP A 103 -3.21 -21.65 4.64
CA TRP A 103 -2.69 -21.90 3.30
C TRP A 103 -1.89 -20.70 2.77
N MET A 104 -2.41 -19.47 2.91
CA MET A 104 -1.73 -18.25 2.48
C MET A 104 -0.38 -18.08 3.18
N ARG A 105 -0.35 -18.27 4.50
CA ARG A 105 0.86 -18.23 5.31
C ARG A 105 1.95 -19.17 4.81
N ARG A 106 1.59 -20.37 4.34
CA ARG A 106 2.54 -21.40 3.89
C ARG A 106 2.92 -21.30 2.42
N ASN A 107 2.03 -20.81 1.57
CA ASN A 107 2.15 -20.94 0.12
C ASN A 107 2.32 -19.60 -0.62
N VAL A 108 1.99 -18.47 0.00
CA VAL A 108 2.13 -17.16 -0.64
C VAL A 108 3.43 -16.51 -0.19
N PRO A 109 4.44 -16.37 -1.07
CA PRO A 109 5.73 -15.82 -0.70
C PRO A 109 5.61 -14.42 -0.10
N GLY A 110 6.17 -14.27 1.09
CA GLY A 110 6.23 -13.00 1.78
C GLY A 110 4.95 -12.54 2.48
N VAL A 111 3.95 -13.42 2.59
CA VAL A 111 2.83 -13.23 3.52
C VAL A 111 3.21 -13.78 4.89
N HIS A 112 2.98 -12.99 5.92
CA HIS A 112 3.11 -13.39 7.32
C HIS A 112 1.76 -13.23 8.01
N ILE A 113 1.28 -14.29 8.65
CA ILE A 113 0.01 -14.30 9.39
C ILE A 113 0.31 -14.92 10.77
N PRO A 114 0.16 -14.14 11.86
CA PRO A 114 0.32 -14.64 13.22
C PRO A 114 -0.67 -15.76 13.58
N ASP A 115 -0.29 -16.64 14.51
CA ASP A 115 -1.16 -17.73 14.97
C ASP A 115 -2.47 -17.23 15.58
N GLU A 116 -2.45 -16.08 16.25
CA GLU A 116 -3.65 -15.48 16.86
C GLU A 116 -4.73 -15.13 15.83
N ILE A 117 -4.35 -14.71 14.61
CA ILE A 117 -5.27 -14.41 13.52
C ILE A 117 -5.96 -15.70 13.05
N ILE A 118 -5.19 -16.77 12.88
CA ILE A 118 -5.72 -18.08 12.47
C ILE A 118 -6.62 -18.66 13.56
N LYS A 119 -6.21 -18.56 14.83
CA LYS A 119 -6.99 -19.01 15.99
C LYS A 119 -8.31 -18.26 16.11
N ARG A 120 -8.30 -16.93 15.92
CA ARG A 120 -9.49 -16.07 15.93
C ARG A 120 -10.47 -16.46 14.83
N LEU A 121 -9.98 -16.73 13.62
CA LEU A 121 -10.81 -17.25 12.53
C LEU A 121 -11.38 -18.63 12.84
N ALA A 122 -10.57 -19.55 13.38
CA ALA A 122 -10.98 -20.93 13.63
C ALA A 122 -12.08 -21.03 14.70
N GLY A 123 -12.06 -20.14 15.70
CA GLY A 123 -13.05 -20.09 16.77
C GLY A 123 -14.34 -19.34 16.42
N ALA A 124 -14.43 -18.72 15.24
CA ALA A 124 -15.60 -17.95 14.86
C ALA A 124 -16.71 -18.83 14.25
N GLU A 125 -17.96 -18.58 14.65
CA GLU A 125 -19.14 -19.24 14.06
C GLU A 125 -19.24 -18.98 12.55
N ASN A 126 -18.96 -17.74 12.13
CA ASN A 126 -18.89 -17.35 10.73
C ASN A 126 -17.50 -16.74 10.42
N GLN A 127 -16.61 -17.58 9.90
CA GLN A 127 -15.22 -17.18 9.62
C GLN A 127 -15.11 -16.10 8.55
N LYS A 128 -16.02 -16.07 7.58
CA LYS A 128 -16.02 -15.03 6.54
C LYS A 128 -16.33 -13.66 7.13
N ALA A 129 -17.38 -13.59 7.97
CA ALA A 129 -17.72 -12.36 8.69
C ALA A 129 -16.59 -11.97 9.66
N GLU A 130 -15.94 -12.93 10.31
CA GLU A 130 -14.78 -12.67 11.16
C GLU A 130 -13.59 -12.12 10.37
N GLY A 131 -13.32 -12.63 9.18
CA GLY A 131 -12.26 -12.11 8.31
C GLY A 131 -12.48 -10.64 7.90
N VAL A 132 -13.74 -10.25 7.71
CA VAL A 132 -14.12 -8.84 7.50
C VAL A 132 -13.87 -8.02 8.77
N ARG A 133 -14.27 -8.53 9.94
CA ARG A 133 -14.01 -7.87 11.25
C ARG A 133 -12.51 -7.67 11.50
N ILE A 134 -11.69 -8.70 11.28
CA ILE A 134 -10.23 -8.61 11.39
C ILE A 134 -9.68 -7.52 10.46
N CYS A 135 -10.13 -7.46 9.20
CA CYS A 135 -9.70 -6.42 8.27
C CYS A 135 -10.04 -5.01 8.77
N ILE A 136 -11.25 -4.81 9.29
CA ILE A 136 -11.70 -3.54 9.90
C ILE A 136 -10.82 -3.17 11.11
N ASP A 137 -10.58 -4.12 12.02
CA ASP A 137 -9.73 -3.91 13.19
C ASP A 137 -8.30 -3.54 12.80
N MET A 138 -7.75 -4.18 11.75
CA MET A 138 -6.43 -3.87 11.21
C MET A 138 -6.40 -2.45 10.63
N ILE A 139 -7.41 -2.06 9.84
CA ILE A 139 -7.50 -0.71 9.27
C ILE A 139 -7.51 0.35 10.38
N ASN A 140 -8.31 0.13 11.43
CA ASN A 140 -8.39 1.06 12.55
C ASN A 140 -7.05 1.19 13.29
N GLN A 141 -6.33 0.09 13.51
CA GLN A 141 -5.01 0.13 14.15
C GLN A 141 -3.95 0.79 13.24
N VAL A 142 -3.95 0.46 11.95
CA VAL A 142 -3.02 1.02 10.96
C VAL A 142 -3.16 2.53 10.86
N ARG A 143 -4.40 3.05 10.94
CA ARG A 143 -4.68 4.49 10.91
C ARG A 143 -4.00 5.27 12.03
N GLU A 144 -3.78 4.65 13.18
CA GLU A 144 -3.14 5.28 14.34
C GLU A 144 -1.60 5.28 14.26
N ILE A 145 -1.01 4.60 13.27
CA ILE A 145 0.45 4.52 13.13
C ILE A 145 0.98 5.77 12.42
N GLU A 146 1.80 6.54 13.13
CA GLU A 146 2.45 7.74 12.58
C GLU A 146 3.29 7.42 11.33
N GLY A 147 3.11 8.22 10.27
CA GLY A 147 3.81 8.08 8.99
C GLY A 147 3.12 7.14 8.01
N VAL A 148 1.95 6.57 8.35
CA VAL A 148 1.08 5.88 7.39
C VAL A 148 0.08 6.88 6.79
N ASP A 149 0.00 6.92 5.46
CA ASP A 149 -0.85 7.88 4.73
C ASP A 149 -2.18 7.27 4.26
N GLY A 150 -2.28 5.94 4.28
CA GLY A 150 -3.51 5.26 3.91
C GLY A 150 -3.40 3.75 3.89
N VAL A 151 -4.47 3.12 3.42
CA VAL A 151 -4.57 1.66 3.29
C VAL A 151 -4.84 1.25 1.84
N HIS A 152 -4.25 0.14 1.44
CA HIS A 152 -4.54 -0.54 0.18
C HIS A 152 -5.35 -1.81 0.50
N ILE A 153 -6.67 -1.73 0.31
CA ILE A 153 -7.58 -2.85 0.59
C ILE A 153 -7.53 -3.84 -0.56
N MET A 154 -6.95 -5.01 -0.32
CA MET A 154 -6.91 -6.13 -1.25
C MET A 154 -8.00 -7.14 -0.87
N ALA A 155 -8.99 -7.33 -1.74
CA ALA A 155 -10.15 -8.17 -1.46
C ALA A 155 -10.36 -9.22 -2.56
N TYR A 156 -9.34 -10.03 -2.84
CA TYR A 156 -9.39 -11.04 -3.90
C TYR A 156 -10.56 -12.02 -3.70
N ARG A 157 -11.46 -12.08 -4.69
CA ARG A 157 -12.73 -12.86 -4.67
C ARG A 157 -13.71 -12.44 -3.56
N GLN A 158 -13.44 -11.32 -2.89
CA GLN A 158 -14.25 -10.74 -1.81
C GLN A 158 -14.49 -9.25 -2.05
N GLU A 159 -14.45 -8.79 -3.29
CA GLU A 159 -14.54 -7.38 -3.68
C GLU A 159 -15.85 -6.74 -3.21
N HIS A 160 -16.92 -7.54 -3.14
CA HIS A 160 -18.23 -7.14 -2.59
C HIS A 160 -18.20 -6.72 -1.11
N SER A 161 -17.16 -7.11 -0.35
CA SER A 161 -17.00 -6.71 1.05
C SER A 161 -16.32 -5.35 1.23
N VAL A 162 -15.69 -4.80 0.18
CA VAL A 162 -14.96 -3.53 0.26
C VAL A 162 -15.88 -2.35 0.67
N PRO A 163 -17.09 -2.17 0.10
CA PRO A 163 -17.99 -1.11 0.53
C PRO A 163 -18.32 -1.19 2.03
N GLU A 164 -18.64 -2.39 2.53
CA GLU A 164 -18.93 -2.61 3.95
C GLU A 164 -17.72 -2.25 4.84
N ILE A 165 -16.51 -2.67 4.46
CA ILE A 165 -15.29 -2.36 5.21
C ILE A 165 -15.06 -0.86 5.27
N VAL A 166 -15.18 -0.15 4.14
CA VAL A 166 -14.98 1.29 4.06
C VAL A 166 -16.01 2.05 4.88
N GLU A 167 -17.28 1.64 4.82
CA GLU A 167 -18.37 2.22 5.61
C GLU A 167 -18.15 2.01 7.10
N ARG A 168 -17.90 0.77 7.53
CA ARG A 168 -17.77 0.42 8.95
C ARG A 168 -16.52 0.97 9.62
N THR A 169 -15.44 1.20 8.86
CA THR A 169 -14.24 1.87 9.38
C THR A 169 -14.41 3.38 9.47
N GLY A 170 -15.41 3.95 8.77
CA GLY A 170 -15.56 5.40 8.63
C GLY A 170 -14.32 6.06 8.01
N ILE A 171 -13.46 5.29 7.33
CA ILE A 171 -12.13 5.77 6.94
C ILE A 171 -12.20 6.95 5.98
N LEU A 172 -13.26 7.06 5.19
CA LEU A 172 -13.47 8.19 4.28
C LEU A 172 -13.73 9.51 5.02
N GLY A 173 -14.32 9.49 6.22
CA GLY A 173 -14.83 10.70 6.85
C GLY A 173 -15.79 11.43 5.90
N ASP A 174 -15.60 12.73 5.70
CA ASP A 174 -16.40 13.54 4.78
C ASP A 174 -15.98 13.41 3.31
N ARG A 175 -14.97 12.58 3.00
CA ARG A 175 -14.44 12.44 1.63
C ARG A 175 -15.37 11.57 0.79
N GLN A 176 -15.59 11.98 -0.45
CA GLN A 176 -16.26 11.15 -1.43
C GLN A 176 -15.26 10.20 -2.10
N ALA A 177 -15.63 8.93 -2.26
CA ALA A 177 -14.84 7.97 -3.01
C ALA A 177 -14.69 8.44 -4.47
N TRP A 178 -13.46 8.38 -4.99
CA TRP A 178 -13.18 8.73 -6.38
C TRP A 178 -13.84 7.73 -7.33
N HIS A 179 -14.44 8.24 -8.41
CA HIS A 179 -15.03 7.44 -9.47
C HIS A 179 -14.51 7.92 -10.83
N PRO A 180 -14.19 7.03 -11.79
CA PRO A 180 -13.68 7.43 -13.11
C PRO A 180 -14.59 8.42 -13.86
N ARG A 181 -15.91 8.37 -13.63
CA ARG A 181 -16.86 9.35 -14.22
C ARG A 181 -16.79 10.75 -13.58
N GLN A 182 -16.16 10.90 -12.43
CA GLN A 182 -15.85 12.20 -11.82
C GLN A 182 -14.56 12.80 -12.40
N TYR A 183 -13.80 12.04 -13.18
CA TYR A 183 -12.62 12.54 -13.88
C TYR A 183 -13.04 13.29 -15.15
N GLU A 184 -13.00 14.62 -15.11
CA GLU A 184 -13.29 15.48 -16.28
C GLU A 184 -12.14 15.53 -17.32
N GLY A 185 -11.19 14.60 -17.30
CA GLY A 185 -10.16 14.50 -18.33
C GLY A 185 -9.16 15.67 -18.36
N ASP A 186 -8.78 16.05 -19.58
CA ASP A 186 -7.76 17.05 -19.93
C ASP A 186 -8.02 18.45 -19.37
N ARG A 187 -9.25 18.76 -18.93
CA ARG A 187 -9.58 20.06 -18.31
C ARG A 187 -8.79 20.33 -17.03
N ASN A 188 -8.63 19.32 -16.16
CA ASN A 188 -7.88 19.49 -14.92
C ASN A 188 -6.37 19.62 -15.18
N VAL A 189 -5.87 18.95 -16.22
CA VAL A 189 -4.47 19.05 -16.64
C VAL A 189 -4.20 20.41 -17.28
N GLN A 190 -5.09 20.89 -18.14
CA GLN A 190 -5.01 22.20 -18.80
C GLN A 190 -5.12 23.34 -17.78
N GLN A 191 -6.10 23.30 -16.87
CA GLN A 191 -6.24 24.29 -15.79
C GLN A 191 -5.04 24.31 -14.85
N HIS A 192 -4.43 23.15 -14.58
CA HIS A 192 -3.19 23.12 -13.80
C HIS A 192 -2.06 23.77 -14.58
N LEU A 193 -1.87 23.45 -15.86
CA LEU A 193 -0.85 24.05 -16.74
C LEU A 193 -1.00 25.57 -16.87
N ASP A 194 -2.22 26.06 -17.01
CA ASP A 194 -2.53 27.50 -17.13
C ASP A 194 -2.22 28.27 -15.83
N ARG A 195 -2.17 27.57 -14.68
CA ARG A 195 -1.90 28.18 -13.36
C ARG A 195 -0.40 28.23 -13.02
N ILE A 196 0.46 27.57 -13.81
CA ILE A 196 1.92 27.55 -13.63
C ILE A 196 2.65 28.38 -14.69
N GLN A 197 1.91 29.02 -15.60
CA GLN A 197 2.38 30.09 -16.48
C GLN A 197 2.11 31.46 -15.84
#